data_AF-A0A9D8ZMB1-F1
#
_entry.id   AF-A0A9D8ZMB1-F1
#
_cell.length_a   1.000
_cell.length_b   1.000
_cell.length_c   1.000
_cell.angle_alpha   90.00
_cell.angle_beta   90.00
_cell.angle_gamma   90.00
#
_symmetry.space_group_name_H-M   'P 1'
#
loop_
_entity.id
_entity.type
_entity.pdbx_description
1 polymer ?
#
loop_
_entity_poly.entity_id
_entity_poly.type
_entity_poly.pdbx_seq_one_letter_code
_entity_poly.pdbx_strand_id
1 'polypeptide(L)'
;MSLHELADDTARDVLEKLGHGTDQLADVSQIIEAALEKSIRSTKEGCIDAVNICCSADQDLAHKIAEQLRLKERALIANLSSLR
;
A
#
# COMPACT_ATOMS: atom_id res chain seq x y z
N MET A 1 -5.36 12.30 0.42
CA MET A 1 -6.10 11.06 0.14
C MET A 1 -5.33 9.93 0.78
N SER A 2 -5.89 9.35 1.84
CA SER A 2 -5.33 8.17 2.52
C SER A 2 -5.73 6.89 1.77
N LEU A 3 -5.04 5.78 2.03
CA LEU A 3 -5.40 4.47 1.46
C LEU A 3 -6.78 4.02 1.93
N HIS A 4 -7.13 4.36 3.17
CA HIS A 4 -8.45 4.08 3.73
C HIS A 4 -9.56 4.86 3.01
N GLU A 5 -9.36 6.17 2.76
CA GLU A 5 -10.29 6.98 1.96
C GLU A 5 -10.46 6.41 0.55
N LEU A 6 -9.35 5.96 -0.07
CA LEU A 6 -9.38 5.32 -1.38
C LEU A 6 -10.12 3.98 -1.36
N ALA A 7 -9.93 3.17 -0.31
CA ALA A 7 -10.60 1.88 -0.14
C ALA A 7 -12.11 2.06 0.08
N ASP A 8 -12.50 3.04 0.90
CA ASP A 8 -13.90 3.40 1.14
C ASP A 8 -14.60 3.91 -0.11
N ASP A 9 -13.96 4.80 -0.87
CA ASP A 9 -14.51 5.31 -2.13
C ASP A 9 -14.66 4.19 -3.16
N THR A 10 -13.65 3.32 -3.27
CA THR A 10 -13.70 2.16 -4.18
C THR A 10 -14.76 1.15 -3.74
N ALA A 11 -14.91 0.90 -2.43
CA ALA A 11 -15.93 0.02 -1.90
C ALA A 11 -17.34 0.53 -2.20
N ARG A 12 -17.53 1.86 -2.09
CA ARG A 12 -18.80 2.52 -2.39
C ARG A 12 -19.16 2.39 -3.88
N ASP A 13 -18.21 2.64 -4.78
CA ASP A 13 -18.40 2.46 -6.22
C ASP A 13 -18.73 1.01 -6.58
N VAL A 14 -18.05 0.04 -5.96
CA VAL A 14 -18.29 -1.40 -6.19
C VAL A 14 -19.69 -1.81 -5.74
N LEU A 15 -20.10 -1.40 -4.53
CA LEU A 15 -21.42 -1.73 -3.99
C LEU A 15 -22.55 -1.06 -4.79
N GLU A 16 -22.36 0.18 -5.23
CA GLU A 16 -23.30 0.89 -6.10
C GLU A 16 -23.50 0.16 -7.43
N LYS A 17 -22.42 -0.31 -8.06
CA LYS A 17 -22.49 -1.08 -9.32
C LYS A 17 -23.12 -2.46 -9.16
N LEU A 18 -22.98 -3.08 -8.00
CA LEU A 18 -23.59 -4.38 -7.68
C LEU A 18 -25.04 -4.27 -7.19
N GLY A 19 -25.55 -3.04 -7.00
CA GLY A 19 -26.89 -2.80 -6.47
C GLY A 19 -27.06 -3.30 -5.04
N HIS A 20 -25.97 -3.43 -4.29
CA HIS A 20 -25.97 -3.85 -2.89
C HIS A 20 -26.03 -2.62 -1.98
N GLY A 21 -26.72 -2.76 -0.84
CA GLY A 21 -26.77 -1.70 0.17
C GLY A 21 -25.42 -1.49 0.87
N THR A 22 -25.28 -0.39 1.59
CA THR A 22 -24.05 -0.02 2.32
C THR A 22 -23.73 -0.93 3.52
N ASP A 23 -24.58 -1.92 3.81
CA ASP A 23 -24.41 -2.85 4.93
C ASP A 23 -23.08 -3.64 4.86
N GLN A 24 -22.52 -3.81 3.66
CA GLN A 24 -21.26 -4.52 3.44
C GLN A 24 -20.08 -3.56 3.18
N LEU A 25 -20.26 -2.24 3.30
CA LEU A 25 -19.25 -1.25 2.94
C LEU A 25 -17.95 -1.44 3.73
N ALA A 26 -18.05 -1.68 5.04
CA ALA A 26 -16.88 -1.89 5.89
C ALA A 26 -16.10 -3.15 5.51
N ASP A 27 -16.79 -4.25 5.24
CA ASP A 27 -16.16 -5.52 4.86
C ASP A 27 -15.47 -5.41 3.49
N VAL A 28 -16.14 -4.78 2.52
CA VAL A 28 -15.58 -4.55 1.18
C VAL A 28 -14.40 -3.59 1.22
N SER A 29 -14.50 -2.50 2.00
CA SER A 29 -13.40 -1.56 2.20
C SER A 29 -12.18 -2.25 2.81
N GLN A 30 -12.38 -3.09 3.84
CA GLN A 30 -11.28 -3.83 4.46
C GLN A 30 -10.61 -4.83 3.50
N ILE A 31 -11.39 -5.49 2.63
CA ILE A 31 -10.85 -6.38 1.59
C ILE A 31 -10.01 -5.58 0.58
N ILE A 32 -10.51 -4.42 0.15
CA ILE A 32 -9.80 -3.54 -0.80
C ILE A 32 -8.52 -3.01 -0.16
N GLU A 33 -8.58 -2.57 1.08
CA GLU A 33 -7.43 -2.08 1.84
C GLU A 33 -6.34 -3.17 1.95
N ALA A 34 -6.72 -4.40 2.34
CA ALA A 34 -5.79 -5.53 2.39
C ALA A 34 -5.19 -5.89 1.00
N ALA A 35 -5.98 -5.78 -0.07
CA ALA A 35 -5.49 -6.00 -1.43
C ALA A 35 -4.47 -4.93 -1.87
N LEU A 36 -4.74 -3.66 -1.53
CA LEU A 36 -3.84 -2.54 -1.80
C LEU A 36 -2.53 -2.69 -1.01
N GLU A 37 -2.59 -3.01 0.28
CA GLU A 37 -1.41 -3.28 1.10
C GLU A 37 -0.55 -4.42 0.51
N LYS A 38 -1.19 -5.50 0.06
CA LYS A 38 -0.49 -6.63 -0.56
C LYS A 38 0.18 -6.24 -1.87
N SER A 39 -0.50 -5.46 -2.71
CA SER A 39 0.05 -4.97 -3.98
C SER A 39 1.27 -4.08 -3.76
N ILE A 40 1.19 -3.15 -2.80
CA ILE A 40 2.31 -2.26 -2.44
C ILE A 40 3.49 -3.08 -1.93
N ARG A 41 3.24 -4.08 -1.07
CA ARG A 41 4.29 -4.96 -0.55
C ARG A 41 4.99 -5.75 -1.65
N SER A 42 4.22 -6.37 -2.54
CA SER A 42 4.77 -7.16 -3.66
C SER A 42 5.56 -6.28 -4.64
N THR A 43 5.10 -5.07 -4.92
CA THR A 43 5.81 -4.12 -5.79
C THR A 43 7.14 -3.69 -5.16
N LYS A 44 7.15 -3.45 -3.84
CA LYS A 44 8.35 -3.12 -3.08
C LYS A 44 9.40 -4.25 -3.12
N GLU A 45 8.98 -5.49 -2.94
CA GLU A 45 9.89 -6.65 -3.01
C GLU A 45 10.61 -6.69 -4.37
N GLY A 46 9.85 -6.53 -5.47
CA GLY A 46 10.44 -6.43 -6.81
C GLY A 46 11.38 -5.24 -7.00
N CYS A 47 11.07 -4.05 -6.44
CA CYS A 47 11.95 -2.89 -6.52
C CYS A 47 13.23 -3.05 -5.70
N ILE A 48 13.15 -3.64 -4.49
CA ILE A 48 14.32 -3.89 -3.65
C ILE A 48 15.23 -4.95 -4.29
N ASP A 49 14.64 -5.99 -4.87
CA ASP A 49 15.40 -7.02 -5.58
C ASP A 49 16.12 -6.42 -6.79
N ALA A 50 15.46 -5.53 -7.55
CA ALA A 50 16.09 -4.81 -8.66
C ALA A 50 17.27 -3.93 -8.20
N VAL A 51 17.13 -3.29 -7.03
CA VAL A 51 18.17 -2.43 -6.43
C VAL A 51 19.37 -3.24 -5.91
N ASN A 52 19.14 -4.47 -5.43
CA ASN A 52 20.19 -5.38 -4.97
C ASN A 52 21.03 -5.98 -6.11
N ILE A 53 20.58 -5.87 -7.36
CA ILE A 53 21.28 -6.37 -8.56
C ILE A 53 22.29 -5.33 -9.11
N CYS A 54 22.36 -4.12 -8.54
CA CYS A 54 23.27 -3.07 -9.01
C CYS A 54 24.76 -3.40 -8.78
N CYS A 55 25.59 -3.13 -9.80
CA CYS A 55 27.05 -3.22 -9.75
C CYS A 55 27.64 -2.38 -8.58
N SER A 56 28.79 -2.80 -8.05
CA SER A 56 29.42 -2.27 -6.82
C SER A 56 29.58 -0.74 -6.73
N ALA A 57 29.57 -0.02 -7.85
CA ALA A 57 29.67 1.44 -7.87
C ALA A 57 28.38 2.15 -7.41
N ASP A 58 27.22 1.53 -7.59
CA ASP A 58 25.90 2.14 -7.28
C ASP A 58 25.30 1.61 -5.97
N GLN A 59 26.01 0.73 -5.25
CA GLN A 59 25.53 0.13 -4.00
C GLN A 59 25.21 1.15 -2.90
N ASP A 60 25.97 2.24 -2.79
CA ASP A 60 25.68 3.30 -1.80
C ASP A 60 24.39 4.06 -2.14
N LEU A 61 24.15 4.30 -3.44
CA LEU A 61 22.92 4.95 -3.91
C LEU A 61 21.71 4.02 -3.73
N ALA A 62 21.87 2.74 -4.09
CA ALA A 62 20.92 1.68 -3.85
C ALA A 62 20.53 1.57 -2.37
N HIS A 63 21.52 1.59 -1.47
CA HIS A 63 21.30 1.54 -0.03
C HIS A 63 20.54 2.77 0.48
N LYS A 64 20.90 3.97 0.03
CA LYS A 64 20.17 5.21 0.37
C LYS A 64 18.72 5.19 -0.10
N ILE A 65 18.45 4.69 -1.30
CA ILE A 65 17.09 4.56 -1.83
C ILE A 65 16.29 3.57 -0.97
N ALA A 66 16.86 2.41 -0.63
CA ALA A 66 16.22 1.43 0.23
C ALA A 66 15.91 1.97 1.64
N GLU A 67 16.84 2.76 2.22
CA GLU A 67 16.67 3.44 3.51
C GLU A 67 15.48 4.42 3.48
N GLN A 68 15.40 5.25 2.43
CA GLN A 68 14.30 6.20 2.26
C GLN A 68 12.96 5.49 2.06
N LEU A 69 12.94 4.39 1.31
CA LEU A 69 11.75 3.58 1.11
C LEU A 69 11.22 3.04 2.45
N ARG A 70 12.11 2.54 3.31
CA ARG A 70 11.79 2.03 4.66
C ARG A 70 11.29 3.13 5.60
N LEU A 71 11.80 4.35 5.48
CA LEU A 71 11.31 5.49 6.27
C LEU A 71 9.87 5.88 5.88
N LYS A 72 9.58 5.93 4.58
CA LYS A 72 8.23 6.22 4.07
C LYS A 72 7.25 5.12 4.44
N GLU A 73 7.67 3.86 4.40
CA GLU A 73 6.88 2.72 4.87
C GLU A 73 6.55 2.84 6.37
N ARG A 74 7.52 3.17 7.23
CA ARG A 74 7.26 3.37 8.65
C ARG A 74 6.23 4.48 8.90
N ALA A 75 6.30 5.58 8.15
CA ALA A 75 5.31 6.64 8.22
C ALA A 75 3.92 6.18 7.76
N LEU A 76 3.85 5.37 6.69
CA LEU A 76 2.60 4.80 6.19
C LEU A 76 1.97 3.85 7.23
N ILE A 77 2.75 2.91 7.77
CA ILE A 77 2.29 1.95 8.78
C ILE A 77 1.85 2.68 10.06
N ALA A 78 2.59 3.71 10.50
CA ALA A 78 2.21 4.51 11.64
C ALA A 78 0.86 5.21 11.43
N ASN A 79 0.62 5.78 10.25
CA ASN A 79 -0.66 6.40 9.90
C ASN A 79 -1.79 5.36 9.83
N LEU A 80 -1.55 4.18 9.27
CA LEU A 80 -2.53 3.09 9.25
C LEU A 80 -2.85 2.59 10.67
N SER A 81 -1.84 2.53 11.53
CA SER A 81 -1.98 2.03 12.90
C SER A 81 -2.62 3.06 13.84
N SER A 82 -2.49 4.36 13.57
CA SER A 82 -3.11 5.43 14.38
C SER A 82 -4.60 5.64 14.08
N LEU A 83 -5.15 4.93 13.10
CA LEU A 83 -6.57 4.95 12.72
C LEU A 83 -7.38 3.82 13.39
N ARG A 84 -6.72 2.99 14.20
CA ARG A 84 -7.34 2.01 15.11
C ARG A 84 -7.60 2.63 16.47
#